data_AF-A0A7T8HGC9-F1
#
_entry.id   AF-A0A7T8HGC9-F1
#
_cell.length_a   1.000
_cell.length_b   1.000
_cell.length_c   1.000
_cell.angle_alpha   90.00
_cell.angle_beta   90.00
_cell.angle_gamma   90.00
#
_symmetry.space_group_name_H-M   'P 1'
#
loop_
_entity.id
_entity.type
_entity.pdbx_description
1 polymer ?
#
loop_
_entity_poly.entity_id
_entity_poly.type
_entity_poly.pdbx_seq_one_letter_code
_entity_poly.pdbx_strand_id
1 'polypeptide(L)'
;MKSLRESNLQLIPSDLKEYLKMLLNVTAELRPDASQFSKIPFFDDVGVKTLNNLDSQFQWDNLQKSQFYKGLPQVIPRLPKRVALHRVVPCLAKEFVNPHMIPLFFPAFS
;
A
#
# COMPACT_ATOMS: atom_id res chain seq x y z
N MET A 1 -13.56 11.22 30.49
CA MET A 1 -13.21 10.28 29.41
C MET A 1 -12.57 9.05 30.04
N LYS A 2 -13.07 7.83 29.74
CA LYS A 2 -12.58 6.59 30.35
C LYS A 2 -11.11 6.39 29.95
N SER A 3 -10.21 6.33 30.93
CA SER A 3 -8.80 6.00 30.74
C SER A 3 -8.69 4.71 29.90
N LEU A 4 -8.07 4.77 28.72
CA LEU A 4 -7.77 3.57 27.94
C LEU A 4 -6.77 2.74 28.75
N ARG A 5 -7.24 1.61 29.28
CA ARG A 5 -6.38 0.64 29.96
C ARG A 5 -5.36 0.10 28.95
N GLU A 6 -4.09 0.03 29.33
CA GLU A 6 -3.00 -0.45 28.47
C GLU A 6 -3.23 -1.88 27.96
N SER A 7 -4.02 -2.67 28.70
CA SER A 7 -4.49 -3.99 28.29
C SER A 7 -5.28 -3.96 26.96
N ASN A 8 -6.00 -2.87 26.65
CA ASN A 8 -6.72 -2.72 25.37
C ASN A 8 -5.78 -2.47 24.19
N LEU A 9 -4.54 -2.04 24.44
CA LEU A 9 -3.54 -1.76 23.41
C LEU A 9 -2.59 -2.96 23.18
N GLN A 10 -2.78 -4.10 23.86
CA GLN A 10 -1.89 -5.25 23.73
C GLN A 10 -1.89 -5.88 22.34
N LEU A 11 -3.02 -5.83 21.62
CA LEU A 11 -3.18 -6.38 20.27
C LEU A 11 -2.69 -5.43 19.16
N ILE A 12 -2.28 -4.21 19.52
CA ILE A 12 -1.90 -3.19 18.55
C ILE A 12 -0.37 -3.25 18.35
N PRO A 13 0.14 -3.15 17.11
CA PRO A 13 1.58 -3.05 16.85
C PRO A 13 2.20 -1.87 17.60
N SER A 14 3.38 -2.07 18.18
CA SER A 14 4.11 -1.05 18.95
C SER A 14 4.22 0.28 18.21
N ASP A 15 4.49 0.18 16.90
CA ASP A 15 4.70 1.31 15.98
C ASP A 15 3.43 2.13 15.74
N LEU A 16 2.24 1.61 16.08
CA LEU A 16 0.97 2.31 15.97
C LEU A 16 0.49 2.88 17.32
N LYS A 17 0.95 2.33 18.45
CA LYS A 17 0.41 2.66 19.77
C LYS A 17 0.61 4.13 20.12
N GLU A 18 1.78 4.68 19.80
CA GLU A 18 2.10 6.08 20.11
C GLU A 18 1.22 7.04 19.32
N TYR A 19 1.05 6.80 18.02
CA TYR A 19 0.15 7.59 17.18
C TYR A 19 -1.32 7.47 17.60
N LEU A 20 -1.79 6.29 18.03
CA LEU A 20 -3.13 6.14 18.57
C LEU A 20 -3.31 6.89 19.91
N LYS A 21 -2.29 6.89 20.77
CA LYS A 21 -2.31 7.70 22.01
C LYS A 21 -2.41 9.19 21.69
N MET A 22 -1.69 9.67 20.67
CA MET A 22 -1.79 11.05 20.20
C MET A 22 -3.18 11.36 19.61
N LEU A 23 -3.76 10.44 18.83
CA LEU A 23 -5.11 10.61 18.27
C LEU A 23 -6.20 10.73 19.37
N LEU A 24 -6.03 9.98 20.45
CA LEU A 24 -6.93 9.94 21.60
C LEU A 24 -6.62 11.03 22.64
N ASN A 25 -5.65 11.91 22.36
CA ASN A 25 -5.27 12.97 23.28
C ASN A 25 -6.39 14.02 23.39
N VAL A 26 -6.54 14.58 24.59
CA VAL A 26 -7.56 15.59 24.93
C VAL A 26 -7.19 16.93 24.29
N THR A 27 -5.90 17.20 24.16
CA THR A 27 -5.36 18.40 23.50
C THR A 27 -5.41 18.23 21.98
N ALA A 28 -6.25 19.02 21.31
CA ALA A 28 -6.44 18.94 19.86
C ALA A 28 -5.16 19.22 19.06
N GLU A 29 -4.26 20.07 19.58
CA GLU A 29 -2.99 20.43 18.93
C GLU A 29 -1.98 19.27 18.85
N LEU A 30 -2.12 18.26 19.72
CA LEU A 30 -1.26 17.07 19.73
C LEU A 30 -1.80 15.95 18.85
N ARG A 31 -2.98 16.12 18.24
CA ARG A 31 -3.58 15.15 17.33
C ARG A 31 -2.91 15.28 15.96
N PRO A 32 -2.30 14.22 15.41
CA PRO A 32 -1.73 14.28 14.08
C PRO A 32 -2.83 14.46 13.03
N ASP A 33 -2.55 15.31 12.03
CA ASP A 33 -3.41 15.45 10.87
C ASP A 33 -3.47 14.16 10.06
N ALA A 34 -4.53 13.98 9.26
CA ALA A 34 -4.69 12.81 8.40
C ALA A 34 -3.48 12.59 7.46
N SER A 35 -2.87 13.68 6.99
CA SER A 35 -1.66 13.63 6.16
C SER A 35 -0.42 13.15 6.92
N GLN A 36 -0.31 13.48 8.21
CA GLN A 36 0.78 13.04 9.08
C GLN A 36 0.57 11.60 9.53
N PHE A 37 -0.65 11.22 9.86
CA PHE A 37 -1.00 9.84 10.23
C PHE A 37 -0.80 8.86 9.06
N SER A 38 -1.06 9.28 7.83
CA SER A 38 -0.83 8.42 6.65
C SER A 38 0.66 8.20 6.34
N LYS A 39 1.57 8.98 6.95
CA LYS A 39 3.02 8.91 6.75
C LYS A 39 3.76 8.18 7.88
N ILE A 40 3.05 7.59 8.84
CA ILE A 40 3.70 6.89 9.94
C ILE A 40 4.48 5.67 9.43
N PRO A 41 5.58 5.27 10.09
CA PRO A 41 6.43 4.15 9.65
C PRO A 41 5.67 2.83 9.44
N PHE A 42 4.57 2.63 10.19
CA PHE A 42 3.70 1.47 10.01
C PHE A 42 3.13 1.34 8.59
N PHE A 43 2.84 2.46 7.92
CA PHE A 43 2.37 2.46 6.53
C PHE A 43 3.51 2.60 5.51
N ASP A 44 4.77 2.67 5.95
CA ASP A 44 5.95 2.75 5.06
C ASP A 44 6.39 1.38 4.51
N ASP A 45 5.45 0.44 4.39
CA ASP A 45 5.72 -0.88 3.83
C ASP A 45 5.74 -0.87 2.29
N VAL A 46 6.57 -1.75 1.72
CA VAL A 46 6.69 -1.93 0.27
C VAL A 46 5.34 -2.30 -0.34
N GLY A 47 4.49 -3.04 0.39
CA GLY A 47 3.15 -3.37 -0.06
C GLY A 47 2.23 -2.15 -0.18
N VAL A 48 2.25 -1.25 0.81
CA VAL A 48 1.44 -0.01 0.80
C VAL A 48 1.88 0.91 -0.33
N LYS A 49 3.20 1.09 -0.52
CA LYS A 49 3.76 1.86 -1.64
C LYS A 49 3.33 1.27 -2.99
N THR A 50 3.35 -0.06 -3.11
CA THR A 50 2.92 -0.75 -4.34
C THR A 50 1.44 -0.55 -4.63
N LEU A 51 0.58 -0.54 -3.61
CA LEU A 51 -0.84 -0.24 -3.78
C LEU A 51 -1.10 1.21 -4.20
N ASN A 52 -0.41 2.16 -3.58
CA ASN A 52 -0.50 3.57 -3.98
C ASN A 52 -0.02 3.77 -5.43
N ASN A 53 1.04 3.06 -5.81
CA ASN A 53 1.53 3.04 -7.19
C ASN A 53 0.49 2.44 -8.15
N LEU A 54 -0.16 1.33 -7.80
CA LEU A 54 -1.23 0.74 -8.61
C LEU A 54 -2.44 1.68 -8.76
N ASP A 55 -2.82 2.40 -7.70
CA ASP A 55 -3.93 3.35 -7.77
C ASP A 55 -3.57 4.57 -8.67
N SER A 56 -2.27 4.94 -8.75
CA SER A 56 -1.77 6.07 -9.54
C SER A 56 -1.26 5.71 -10.95
N GLN A 57 -1.13 4.41 -11.25
CA GLN A 57 -0.45 3.91 -12.45
C GLN A 57 -1.09 4.36 -13.76
N PHE A 58 -2.38 4.72 -13.74
CA PHE A 58 -3.10 5.11 -14.95
C PHE A 58 -2.49 6.35 -15.62
N GLN A 59 -1.91 7.26 -14.83
CA GLN A 59 -1.29 8.50 -15.31
C GLN A 59 0.18 8.32 -15.70
N TRP A 60 0.75 7.13 -15.53
CA TRP A 60 2.18 6.90 -15.77
C TRP A 60 2.48 6.62 -17.24
N ASP A 61 3.69 7.01 -17.65
CA ASP A 61 4.22 6.66 -18.95
C ASP A 61 4.57 5.18 -19.05
N ASN A 62 4.62 4.65 -20.28
CA ASN A 62 4.91 3.24 -20.55
C ASN A 62 6.27 2.78 -19.96
N LEU A 63 7.26 3.67 -19.88
CA LEU A 63 8.57 3.35 -19.29
C LEU A 63 8.47 3.10 -17.78
N GLN A 64 7.76 3.98 -17.06
CA GLN A 64 7.54 3.84 -15.61
C GLN A 64 6.72 2.58 -15.29
N LYS A 65 5.67 2.33 -16.09
CA LYS A 65 4.88 1.10 -15.99
C LYS A 65 5.76 -0.15 -16.18
N SER A 66 6.59 -0.19 -17.23
CA SER A 66 7.49 -1.33 -17.50
C SER A 66 8.44 -1.61 -16.32
N GLN A 67 9.05 -0.58 -15.73
CA GLN A 67 9.93 -0.74 -14.57
C GLN A 67 9.17 -1.26 -13.34
N PHE A 68 7.96 -0.73 -13.10
CA PHE A 68 7.12 -1.18 -11.99
C PHE A 68 6.68 -2.64 -12.14
N TYR A 69 6.22 -3.04 -13.33
CA TYR A 69 5.84 -4.43 -13.58
C TYR A 69 7.00 -5.42 -13.48
N LYS A 70 8.24 -5.00 -13.77
CA LYS A 70 9.44 -5.83 -13.51
C LYS A 70 9.71 -6.03 -12.01
N GLY A 71 9.40 -5.05 -11.18
CA GLY A 71 9.55 -5.14 -9.71
C GLY A 71 8.39 -5.83 -9.01
N LEU A 72 7.20 -5.82 -9.61
CA LEU A 72 5.97 -6.35 -9.03
C LEU A 72 6.06 -7.84 -8.59
N PRO A 73 6.69 -8.76 -9.34
CA PRO A 73 6.86 -10.16 -8.92
C PRO A 73 7.61 -10.34 -7.60
N GLN A 74 8.50 -9.41 -7.23
CA GLN A 74 9.22 -9.48 -5.95
C GLN A 74 8.37 -9.02 -4.77
N VAL A 75 7.36 -8.18 -5.02
CA VAL A 75 6.47 -7.62 -3.99
C VAL A 75 5.21 -8.46 -3.79
N ILE A 76 4.68 -9.09 -4.85
CA ILE A 76 3.49 -9.96 -4.79
C ILE A 76 3.55 -10.99 -3.64
N PRO A 77 4.65 -11.71 -3.40
CA PRO A 77 4.75 -12.70 -2.31
C PRO A 77 4.68 -12.07 -0.91
N ARG A 78 5.05 -10.79 -0.78
CA ARG A 78 4.99 -10.04 0.48
C ARG A 78 3.60 -9.47 0.76
N LEU A 79 2.76 -9.34 -0.27
CA LEU A 79 1.40 -8.85 -0.14
C LEU A 79 0.45 -9.93 0.39
N PRO A 80 -0.57 -9.55 1.18
CA PRO A 80 -1.63 -10.47 1.56
C PRO A 80 -2.34 -11.03 0.31
N LYS A 81 -2.62 -12.34 0.29
CA LYS A 81 -3.28 -13.03 -0.85
C LYS A 81 -4.53 -12.30 -1.35
N ARG A 82 -5.34 -11.78 -0.43
CA ARG A 82 -6.57 -11.03 -0.76
C ARG A 82 -6.27 -9.74 -1.54
N VAL A 83 -5.21 -9.03 -1.16
CA VAL A 83 -4.80 -7.79 -1.81
C VAL A 83 -4.26 -8.09 -3.21
N ALA A 84 -3.40 -9.09 -3.34
CA ALA A 84 -2.91 -9.54 -4.65
C ALA A 84 -4.07 -9.90 -5.59
N LEU A 85 -5.03 -10.70 -5.11
CA LEU A 85 -6.14 -11.18 -5.94
C LEU A 85 -7.17 -10.10 -6.29
N HIS A 86 -7.54 -9.22 -5.35
CA HIS A 86 -8.63 -8.25 -5.58
C HIS A 86 -8.18 -6.87 -6.04
N ARG A 87 -6.90 -6.50 -5.85
CA ARG A 87 -6.37 -5.20 -6.29
C ARG A 87 -5.40 -5.35 -7.45
N VAL A 88 -4.40 -6.23 -7.30
CA VAL A 88 -3.31 -6.35 -8.28
C VAL A 88 -3.80 -7.04 -9.57
N VAL A 89 -4.48 -8.18 -9.47
CA VAL A 89 -4.95 -8.93 -10.64
C VAL A 89 -5.93 -8.11 -11.52
N PRO A 90 -6.94 -7.41 -10.98
CA PRO A 90 -7.83 -6.60 -11.82
C PRO A 90 -7.13 -5.40 -12.47
N CYS A 91 -6.13 -4.81 -11.79
CA CYS A 91 -5.32 -3.74 -12.37
C CYS A 91 -4.49 -4.25 -13.54
N LEU A 92 -3.82 -5.40 -13.35
CA LEU A 92 -3.08 -6.07 -14.41
C LEU A 92 -3.99 -6.41 -15.59
N ALA A 93 -5.14 -7.05 -15.33
CA ALA A 93 -6.14 -7.43 -16.33
C ALA A 93 -6.58 -6.26 -17.22
N LYS A 94 -6.71 -5.05 -16.65
CA LYS A 94 -7.03 -3.85 -17.42
C LYS A 94 -5.91 -3.42 -18.36
N GLU A 95 -4.65 -3.60 -17.99
CA GLU A 95 -3.51 -3.28 -18.86
C GLU A 95 -3.16 -4.37 -19.88
N PHE A 96 -3.71 -5.58 -19.76
CA PHE A 96 -3.63 -6.58 -20.83
C PHE A 96 -4.38 -6.16 -22.10
N VAL A 97 -5.22 -5.14 -22.04
CA VAL A 97 -5.87 -4.54 -23.22
C VAL A 97 -4.92 -3.61 -23.99
N ASN A 98 -3.79 -3.21 -23.38
CA ASN A 98 -2.84 -2.26 -23.94
C ASN A 98 -1.81 -2.99 -24.83
N PRO A 99 -1.85 -2.83 -26.17
CA PRO A 99 -1.04 -3.63 -27.09
C PRO A 99 0.47 -3.51 -26.86
N HIS A 100 0.93 -2.37 -26.30
CA HIS A 100 2.33 -2.12 -25.99
C HIS A 100 2.83 -2.85 -24.72
N MET A 101 1.93 -3.32 -23.86
CA MET A 101 2.27 -4.01 -22.61
C MET A 101 2.22 -5.53 -22.72
N ILE A 102 1.54 -6.07 -23.74
CA ILE A 102 1.40 -7.50 -24.01
C ILE A 102 2.76 -8.23 -24.08
N PRO A 103 3.82 -7.70 -24.73
CA PRO A 103 5.11 -8.39 -24.84
C PRO A 103 5.88 -8.53 -23.52
N LEU A 104 5.50 -7.79 -22.48
CA LEU A 104 6.15 -7.85 -21.16
C LEU A 104 5.54 -8.93 -20.26
N PHE A 105 4.27 -9.27 -20.47
CA PHE A 105 3.54 -10.26 -19.66
C PHE A 105 3.55 -11.66 -20.28
N PHE A 106 3.70 -11.74 -21.60
CA PHE A 106 3.97 -12.98 -22.30
C PHE A 106 5.42 -12.92 -22.78
N PRO A 107 6.36 -13.66 -22.16
CA PRO A 107 7.63 -13.88 -22.83
C PRO A 107 7.30 -14.48 -24.19
N ALA A 108 7.80 -13.85 -25.25
CA ALA A 108 7.58 -14.24 -26.63
C ALA A 108 7.63 -15.77 -26.74
N PHE A 109 6.54 -16.37 -27.24
CA PHE A 109 6.59 -17.74 -27.72
C PHE A 109 7.73 -17.80 -28.75
N SER A 110 8.83 -18.42 -28.34
CA SER A 110 9.92 -18.85 -29.21
C SER A 110 9.42 -19.83 -30.25
#